data_AF-A0A7K2FCC4-F1
#
_entry.id   AF-A0A7K2FCC4-F1
#
_cell.length_a   1.000
_cell.length_b   1.000
_cell.length_c   1.000
_cell.angle_alpha   90.00
_cell.angle_beta   90.00
_cell.angle_gamma   90.00
#
_symmetry.space_group_name_H-M   'P 1'
#
loop_
_entity.id
_entity.type
_entity.pdbx_description
1 polymer ?
#
loop_
_entity_poly.entity_id
_entity_poly.type
_entity_poly.pdbx_seq_one_letter_code
_entity_poly.pdbx_strand_id
1 'polypeptide(L)'
;MHACTSPPTTAASPSPRAVTPAARYSGPPPPPGPNSSVPSRRPTAVADVPTDLAWTRAAPEDAQGPGPWIEIAFGPGELVYLRGTGDPGTVVTTTVEKWEAFAKGVVAGEFDHFARADGA
;
A
#
# COMPACT_ATOMS: atom_id res chain seq x y z
N MET A 1 70.91 -15.90 -30.09
CA MET A 1 70.09 -15.17 -29.10
C MET A 1 68.64 -15.44 -29.41
N HIS A 2 67.98 -16.29 -28.63
CA HIS A 2 66.57 -16.68 -28.77
C HIS A 2 65.94 -16.65 -27.37
N ALA A 3 64.87 -15.88 -27.20
CA ALA A 3 63.93 -16.00 -26.09
C ALA A 3 62.58 -15.51 -26.65
N CYS A 4 61.74 -16.43 -27.16
CA CYS A 4 60.72 -17.18 -26.41
C CYS A 4 59.77 -16.27 -25.62
N THR A 5 58.80 -15.75 -26.36
CA THR A 5 57.56 -15.14 -25.89
C THR A 5 56.76 -16.13 -25.04
N SER A 6 56.36 -15.72 -23.84
CA SER A 6 55.36 -16.44 -23.03
C SER A 6 54.01 -15.69 -23.09
N PRO A 7 52.86 -16.37 -23.23
CA PRO A 7 51.54 -15.73 -23.17
C PRO A 7 51.11 -15.45 -21.72
N PRO A 8 50.19 -14.49 -21.50
CA PRO A 8 49.63 -14.25 -20.16
C PRO A 8 48.69 -15.38 -19.74
N THR A 9 48.83 -15.81 -18.48
CA THR A 9 47.99 -16.79 -17.78
C THR A 9 46.53 -16.32 -17.71
N THR A 10 45.63 -17.12 -18.27
CA THR A 10 44.19 -17.07 -18.03
C THR A 10 43.88 -17.29 -16.55
N ALA A 11 43.42 -16.25 -15.85
CA ALA A 11 42.74 -16.41 -14.57
C ALA A 11 41.25 -16.65 -14.84
N ALA A 12 40.80 -17.87 -14.58
CA ALA A 12 39.39 -18.25 -14.66
C ALA A 12 38.59 -17.51 -13.58
N SER A 13 37.60 -16.72 -14.00
CA SER A 13 36.63 -16.09 -13.10
C SER A 13 35.65 -17.16 -12.58
N PRO A 14 35.31 -17.18 -11.27
CA PRO A 14 34.55 -18.27 -10.68
C PRO A 14 33.09 -18.30 -11.16
N SER A 15 32.60 -19.50 -11.48
CA SER A 15 31.19 -19.77 -11.79
C SER A 15 30.25 -19.31 -10.67
N PRO A 16 29.05 -18.78 -10.98
CA PRO A 16 28.06 -18.51 -9.95
C PRO A 16 27.63 -19.83 -9.30
N ARG A 17 27.77 -19.92 -7.98
CA ARG A 17 27.21 -21.01 -7.17
C ARG A 17 25.73 -21.18 -7.49
N ALA A 18 25.34 -22.39 -7.87
CA ALA A 18 23.94 -22.78 -7.98
C ALA A 18 23.22 -22.51 -6.65
N VAL A 19 22.19 -21.69 -6.68
CA VAL A 19 21.23 -21.55 -5.58
C VAL A 19 20.55 -22.91 -5.44
N THR A 20 20.81 -23.59 -4.33
CA THR A 20 20.10 -24.81 -3.96
C THR A 20 18.63 -24.43 -3.73
N PRO A 21 17.65 -25.07 -4.38
CA PRO A 21 16.25 -24.81 -4.06
C PRO A 21 16.01 -25.21 -2.60
N ALA A 22 15.52 -24.28 -1.80
CA ALA A 22 15.09 -24.55 -0.43
C ALA A 22 14.14 -25.75 -0.44
N ALA A 23 14.44 -26.75 0.39
CA ALA A 23 13.59 -27.92 0.57
C ALA A 23 12.16 -27.45 0.89
N ARG A 24 11.19 -27.89 0.10
CA ARG A 24 9.78 -27.62 0.37
C ARG A 24 9.44 -28.29 1.70
N TYR A 25 9.05 -27.48 2.68
CA TYR A 25 8.58 -27.95 3.98
C TYR A 25 7.33 -28.83 3.80
N SER A 26 7.44 -30.13 4.12
CA SER A 26 6.33 -31.12 4.07
C SER A 26 5.60 -31.27 5.41
N GLY A 27 5.51 -30.20 6.21
CA GLY A 27 4.78 -30.25 7.47
C GLY A 27 3.27 -30.49 7.28
N PRO A 28 2.55 -30.79 8.38
CA PRO A 28 1.10 -30.98 8.33
C PRO A 28 0.41 -29.76 7.70
N PRO A 29 -0.72 -29.94 6.99
CA PRO A 29 -1.45 -28.83 6.41
C PRO A 29 -1.79 -27.81 7.51
N PRO A 30 -1.71 -26.51 7.22
CA PRO A 30 -2.13 -25.50 8.19
C PRO A 30 -3.58 -25.79 8.61
N PRO A 31 -3.96 -25.54 9.87
CA PRO A 31 -5.36 -25.64 10.27
C PRO A 31 -6.20 -24.76 9.34
N PRO A 32 -7.45 -25.14 9.01
CA PRO A 32 -8.34 -24.25 8.28
C PRO A 32 -8.40 -22.93 9.06
N GLY A 33 -7.95 -21.85 8.43
CA GLY A 33 -8.01 -20.52 9.05
C GLY A 33 -9.44 -20.20 9.43
N PRO A 34 -9.67 -19.31 10.43
CA PRO A 34 -11.02 -18.81 10.67
C PRO A 34 -11.54 -18.28 9.34
N ASN A 35 -12.77 -18.68 9.00
CA ASN A 35 -13.49 -18.33 7.77
C ASN A 35 -13.67 -16.81 7.69
N SER A 36 -12.58 -16.11 7.41
CA SER A 36 -12.57 -14.69 7.13
C SER A 36 -12.83 -14.61 5.65
N SER A 37 -14.10 -14.54 5.28
CA SER A 37 -14.47 -13.92 4.02
C SER A 37 -13.89 -12.50 4.05
N VAL A 38 -12.64 -12.35 3.61
CA VAL A 38 -12.05 -11.05 3.34
C VAL A 38 -12.90 -10.49 2.21
N PRO A 39 -13.72 -9.44 2.42
CA PRO A 39 -14.46 -8.85 1.33
C PRO A 39 -13.45 -8.39 0.27
N SER A 40 -13.67 -8.81 -0.97
CA SER A 40 -12.82 -8.48 -2.11
C SER A 40 -12.39 -7.01 -2.08
N ARG A 41 -11.08 -6.78 -2.19
CA ARG A 41 -10.44 -5.47 -2.38
C ARG A 41 -10.77 -4.91 -3.77
N ARG A 42 -12.05 -4.70 -4.07
CA ARG A 42 -12.48 -3.99 -5.28
C ARG A 42 -12.75 -2.55 -4.86
N PRO A 43 -12.03 -1.56 -5.41
CA PRO A 43 -12.50 -0.17 -5.39
C PRO A 43 -13.96 -0.17 -5.84
N THR A 44 -14.87 0.35 -5.02
CA THR A 44 -16.30 0.42 -5.37
C THR A 44 -16.42 1.10 -6.72
N ALA A 45 -17.14 0.48 -7.66
CA ALA A 45 -17.46 1.15 -8.91
C ALA A 45 -18.31 2.38 -8.54
N VAL A 46 -18.11 3.51 -9.22
CA VAL A 46 -18.83 4.77 -8.97
C VAL A 46 -20.36 4.63 -8.92
N ALA A 47 -20.92 3.59 -9.55
CA ALA A 47 -22.34 3.29 -9.53
C ALA A 47 -22.87 2.83 -8.16
N ASP A 48 -22.02 2.36 -7.25
CA ASP A 48 -22.40 1.91 -5.90
C ASP A 48 -22.25 3.02 -4.84
N VAL A 49 -21.83 4.22 -5.23
CA VAL A 49 -21.66 5.38 -4.34
C VAL A 49 -22.94 6.21 -4.34
N PRO A 50 -23.58 6.46 -3.18
CA PRO A 50 -24.75 7.35 -3.11
C PRO A 50 -24.44 8.75 -3.64
N THR A 51 -25.38 9.33 -4.38
CA THR A 51 -25.19 10.63 -5.05
C THR A 51 -25.44 11.83 -4.13
N ASP A 52 -26.09 11.62 -3.00
CA ASP A 52 -26.52 12.62 -2.02
C ASP A 52 -25.61 12.73 -0.79
N LEU A 53 -24.37 12.25 -0.91
CA LEU A 53 -23.37 12.33 0.16
C LEU A 53 -22.94 13.78 0.46
N ALA A 54 -22.93 14.13 1.74
CA ALA A 54 -22.36 15.38 2.23
C ALA A 54 -20.84 15.22 2.45
N TRP A 55 -20.05 15.72 1.50
CA TRP A 55 -18.59 15.65 1.55
C TRP A 55 -17.99 16.77 2.39
N THR A 56 -17.16 16.39 3.36
CA THR A 56 -16.36 17.30 4.18
C THR A 56 -14.91 17.25 3.73
N ARG A 57 -14.36 18.41 3.36
CA ARG A 57 -12.97 18.56 2.93
C ARG A 57 -12.03 18.64 4.13
N ALA A 58 -11.07 17.72 4.23
CA ALA A 58 -9.99 17.76 5.21
C ALA A 58 -8.86 18.68 4.70
N ALA A 59 -9.04 19.99 4.89
CA ALA A 59 -8.07 21.03 4.55
C ALA A 59 -8.01 22.08 5.67
N PRO A 60 -6.91 22.86 5.77
CA PRO A 60 -6.89 24.06 6.60
C PRO A 60 -8.08 25.00 6.28
N GLU A 61 -8.60 25.69 7.29
CA GLU A 61 -9.76 26.58 7.14
C GLU A 61 -9.50 27.70 6.12
N ASP A 62 -8.26 28.17 6.03
CA ASP A 62 -7.80 29.22 5.13
C ASP A 62 -7.25 28.66 3.80
N ALA A 63 -7.38 27.37 3.51
CA ALA A 63 -6.91 26.81 2.24
C ALA A 63 -7.86 27.11 1.07
N GLN A 64 -7.37 27.82 0.04
CA GLN A 64 -8.07 28.03 -1.23
C GLN A 64 -7.61 27.05 -2.33
N GLY A 65 -8.47 26.86 -3.33
CA GLY A 65 -8.17 26.04 -4.50
C GLY A 65 -8.41 24.54 -4.32
N PRO A 66 -8.14 23.74 -5.37
CA PRO A 66 -8.50 22.32 -5.39
C PRO A 66 -7.66 21.48 -4.42
N GLY A 67 -6.40 21.86 -4.20
CA GLY A 67 -5.40 21.19 -3.34
C GLY A 67 -5.29 19.66 -3.49
N PRO A 68 -4.41 19.02 -2.72
CA PRO A 68 -4.35 17.56 -2.62
C PRO A 68 -5.17 17.08 -1.41
N TRP A 69 -6.42 17.53 -1.30
CA TRP A 69 -7.24 17.26 -0.12
C TRP A 69 -7.93 15.91 -0.21
N ILE A 70 -8.17 15.32 0.96
CA ILE A 70 -9.10 14.20 1.10
C ILE A 70 -10.46 14.77 1.46
N GLU A 71 -11.50 14.25 0.81
CA GLU A 71 -12.89 14.51 1.16
C GLU A 71 -13.49 13.25 1.78
N ILE A 72 -14.28 13.43 2.84
CA ILE A 72 -14.86 12.36 3.64
C ILE A 72 -16.37 12.56 3.70
N ALA A 73 -17.15 11.50 3.49
CA ALA A 73 -18.59 11.51 3.68
C ALA A 73 -19.06 10.29 4.47
N PHE A 74 -19.96 10.51 5.42
CA PHE A 74 -20.69 9.45 6.12
C PHE A 74 -21.98 9.17 5.36
N GLY A 75 -22.26 7.90 5.09
CA GLY A 75 -23.42 7.48 4.33
C GLY A 75 -24.21 6.35 4.99
N PRO A 76 -25.22 5.81 4.29
CA PRO A 76 -26.06 4.75 4.81
C PRO A 76 -25.28 3.47 5.11
N GLY A 77 -25.80 2.65 6.03
CA GLY A 77 -25.23 1.33 6.34
C GLY A 77 -23.90 1.36 7.06
N GLU A 78 -23.65 2.40 7.88
CA GLU A 78 -22.40 2.59 8.62
C GLU A 78 -21.16 2.62 7.70
N LEU A 79 -21.33 3.18 6.51
CA LEU A 79 -20.26 3.33 5.53
C LEU A 79 -19.65 4.73 5.57
N VAL A 80 -18.34 4.78 5.34
CA VAL A 80 -17.56 6.00 5.19
C VAL A 80 -16.92 5.97 3.81
N TYR A 81 -17.10 7.05 3.07
CA TYR A 81 -16.60 7.23 1.72
C TYR A 81 -15.47 8.25 1.74
N LEU A 82 -14.36 7.91 1.08
CA LEU A 82 -13.17 8.76 0.97
C LEU A 82 -12.83 8.94 -0.50
N ARG A 83 -12.48 10.17 -0.90
CA ARG A 83 -11.95 10.48 -2.24
C ARG A 83 -10.92 11.59 -2.18
N GLY A 84 -10.08 11.69 -3.20
CA GLY A 84 -9.19 12.83 -3.37
C GLY A 84 -9.84 13.93 -4.20
N THR A 85 -9.59 15.21 -3.88
CA THR A 85 -10.07 16.34 -4.70
C THR A 85 -9.49 16.34 -6.12
N GLY A 86 -8.30 15.75 -6.32
CA GLY A 86 -7.67 15.61 -7.64
C GLY A 86 -8.25 14.51 -8.52
N ASP A 87 -8.96 13.54 -7.95
CA ASP A 87 -9.63 12.46 -8.66
C ASP A 87 -10.92 12.04 -7.93
N PRO A 88 -11.99 12.85 -8.02
CA PRO A 88 -13.23 12.62 -7.26
C PRO A 88 -14.03 11.40 -7.75
N GLY A 89 -13.65 10.80 -8.88
CA GLY A 89 -14.24 9.57 -9.40
C GLY A 89 -13.70 8.31 -8.71
N THR A 90 -12.55 8.40 -8.04
CA THR A 90 -11.97 7.27 -7.31
C THR A 90 -12.38 7.33 -5.84
N VAL A 91 -13.36 6.51 -5.47
CA VAL A 91 -13.93 6.46 -4.12
C VAL A 91 -13.54 5.16 -3.42
N VAL A 92 -12.92 5.32 -2.24
CA VAL A 92 -12.66 4.24 -1.29
C VAL A 92 -13.80 4.19 -0.30
N THR A 93 -14.40 3.01 -0.12
CA THR A 93 -15.46 2.79 0.86
C THR A 93 -14.93 1.94 2.00
N THR A 94 -15.20 2.36 3.23
CA THR A 94 -14.91 1.62 4.46
C THR A 94 -16.10 1.67 5.40
N THR A 95 -16.00 1.07 6.57
CA THR A 95 -17.01 1.11 7.63
C THR A 95 -16.66 2.15 8.68
N VAL A 96 -17.64 2.68 9.40
CA VAL A 96 -17.45 3.59 10.54
C VAL A 96 -16.48 2.99 11.57
N GLU A 97 -16.62 1.71 11.92
CA GLU A 97 -15.72 1.05 12.89
C GLU A 97 -14.23 1.13 12.48
N LYS A 98 -13.93 0.78 11.24
CA LYS A 98 -12.56 0.85 10.69
C LYS A 98 -12.06 2.29 10.57
N TRP A 99 -12.93 3.22 10.20
CA TRP A 99 -12.60 4.65 10.15
C TRP A 99 -12.21 5.17 11.54
N GLU A 100 -12.99 4.85 12.57
CA GLU A 100 -12.71 5.22 13.95
C GLU A 100 -11.38 4.64 14.46
N ALA A 101 -11.11 3.36 14.16
CA ALA A 101 -9.84 2.73 14.49
C ALA A 101 -8.66 3.42 13.79
N PHE A 102 -8.80 3.71 12.50
CA PHE A 102 -7.80 4.44 11.73
C PHE A 102 -7.54 5.85 12.30
N ALA A 103 -8.60 6.63 12.55
CA ALA A 103 -8.49 7.98 13.08
C ALA A 103 -7.81 8.01 14.45
N LYS A 104 -8.09 7.04 15.32
CA LYS A 104 -7.39 6.88 16.61
C LYS A 104 -5.90 6.61 16.44
N GLY A 105 -5.52 5.75 15.49
CA GLY A 105 -4.11 5.51 15.16
C GLY A 105 -3.39 6.76 14.66
N VAL A 106 -4.06 7.56 13.81
CA VAL A 106 -3.53 8.85 13.33
C VAL A 106 -3.33 9.83 14.48
N VAL A 107 -4.32 10.02 15.34
CA VAL A 107 -4.20 10.92 16.51
C VAL A 107 -3.13 10.46 17.49
N ALA A 108 -2.91 9.15 17.61
CA ALA A 108 -1.85 8.57 18.44
C ALA A 108 -0.43 8.72 17.84
N GLY A 109 -0.29 9.28 16.63
CA GLY A 109 0.98 9.42 15.95
C GLY A 109 1.57 8.10 15.44
N GLU A 110 0.74 7.05 15.30
CA GLU A 110 1.19 5.73 14.84
C GLU A 110 1.88 5.82 13.47
N PHE A 111 1.46 6.78 12.64
CA PHE A 111 1.92 6.95 11.26
C PHE A 111 3.04 8.00 11.07
N ASP A 112 3.43 8.74 12.11
CA ASP A 112 4.42 9.83 11.98
C ASP A 112 5.82 9.31 11.61
N HIS A 113 6.07 8.03 11.92
CA HIS A 113 7.33 7.34 11.63
C HIS A 113 7.54 7.06 10.13
N PHE A 114 6.50 7.15 9.30
CA PHE A 114 6.60 6.96 7.85
C PHE A 114 7.12 8.20 7.11
N ALA A 115 7.30 9.34 7.79
CA ALA A 115 7.69 10.61 7.18
C ALA A 115 9.21 10.72 6.85
N ARG A 116 10.03 9.69 7.06
CA ARG A 116 11.45 9.72 6.67
C ARG A 116 11.60 9.46 5.17
N ALA A 117 11.44 10.51 4.38
CA ALA A 117 12.32 10.69 3.23
C ALA A 117 13.66 11.19 3.79
N ASP A 118 14.68 10.34 3.78
CA ASP A 118 16.04 10.83 3.95
C ASP A 118 16.31 11.90 2.90
N GLY A 119 16.79 13.05 3.38
CA GLY A 119 16.66 14.33 2.70
C GLY A 119 17.53 14.54 1.46
N ALA A 120 17.28 15.73 0.88
CA ALA A 120 18.05 16.45 -0.13
C ALA A 120 17.96 15.94 -1.58
#